data_AF-A0A075H082-F1
#
_entry.id   AF-A0A075H082-F1
#
_cell.length_a   1.000
_cell.length_b   1.000
_cell.length_c   1.000
_cell.angle_alpha   90.00
_cell.angle_beta   90.00
_cell.angle_gamma   90.00
#
_symmetry.space_group_name_H-M   'P 1'
#
loop_
_entity.id
_entity.type
_entity.pdbx_description
1 polymer ?
#
loop_
_entity_poly.entity_id
_entity_poly.type
_entity_poly.pdbx_seq_one_letter_code
_entity_poly.pdbx_strand_id
1 'polypeptide(L)' 'MVVSTHKKNYMKGYNQKPEVKARKAEYMRKFRANADREAAERLVNSLLEQGFEDWAFDVAQERAPHMLITTKNRVRKRK' A
#
# COMPACT_ATOMS: atom_id res chain seq x y z
N MET A 1 -25.66 13.51 -19.02
CA MET A 1 -24.59 14.45 -19.43
C MET A 1 -23.84 13.90 -20.64
N VAL A 2 -24.03 14.45 -21.84
CA VAL A 2 -23.27 14.06 -23.05
C VAL A 2 -22.04 14.95 -23.15
N VAL A 3 -20.85 14.38 -22.96
CA VAL A 3 -19.58 15.10 -23.16
C VAL A 3 -19.44 15.38 -24.66
N SER A 4 -19.40 16.67 -25.03
CA SER A 4 -19.13 17.11 -26.40
C SER A 4 -17.89 16.44 -26.99
N THR A 5 -17.97 16.07 -28.26
CA THR A 5 -16.87 15.46 -29.05
C THR A 5 -15.56 16.25 -28.93
N HIS A 6 -15.66 17.59 -28.88
CA HIS A 6 -14.52 18.48 -28.73
C HIS A 6 -13.82 18.29 -27.37
N LYS A 7 -14.60 18.17 -26.29
CA LYS A 7 -14.07 17.91 -24.94
C LYS A 7 -13.42 16.52 -24.85
N LYS A 8 -13.96 15.51 -25.53
CA LYS A 8 -13.34 14.17 -25.58
C LYS A 8 -11.97 14.20 -26.27
N ASN A 9 -11.86 14.88 -27.41
CA ASN A 9 -10.60 14.98 -28.15
C ASN A 9 -9.54 15.75 -27.35
N TYR A 10 -9.94 16.86 -26.73
CA TYR A 10 -9.06 17.61 -25.83
C TYR A 10 -8.56 16.75 -24.66
N MET A 11 -9.45 16.02 -23.97
CA MET A 11 -9.06 15.13 -22.88
C MET A 11 -8.13 14.00 -23.33
N LYS A 12 -8.32 13.46 -24.53
CA LYS A 12 -7.45 12.43 -25.09
C LYS A 12 -6.03 12.97 -25.32
N GLY A 13 -5.90 14.15 -25.93
CA GLY A 13 -4.60 14.80 -26.14
C GLY A 13 -3.92 15.19 -24.83
N TYR A 14 -4.68 15.78 -23.89
CA TYR A 14 -4.18 16.15 -22.56
C TYR A 14 -3.63 14.94 -21.81
N ASN A 15 -4.34 13.81 -21.79
CA ASN A 15 -3.90 12.57 -21.13
C ASN A 15 -2.68 11.91 -21.80
N GLN A 16 -2.39 12.25 -23.06
CA GLN A 16 -1.20 11.75 -23.76
C GLN A 16 0.06 12.55 -23.45
N LYS A 17 -0.07 13.77 -22.91
CA LYS A 17 1.07 14.61 -22.53
C LYS A 17 2.00 13.88 -21.55
N PRO A 18 3.33 13.98 -21.72
CA PRO A 18 4.29 13.25 -20.91
C PRO A 18 4.20 13.63 -19.42
N GLU A 19 4.03 14.91 -19.11
CA GLU A 19 3.84 15.41 -17.73
C GLU A 19 2.65 14.77 -17.00
N VAL A 20 1.52 14.62 -17.69
CA VAL A 20 0.28 14.06 -17.13
C VAL A 20 0.45 12.56 -16.88
N LYS A 21 1.08 11.84 -17.83
CA LYS A 21 1.43 10.44 -17.67
C LYS A 21 2.40 10.20 -16.52
N ALA A 22 3.45 11.01 -16.41
CA ALA A 22 4.43 10.92 -15.33
C ALA A 22 3.77 11.12 -13.97
N ARG A 23 2.95 12.18 -13.81
CA ARG A 23 2.21 12.44 -12.58
C ARG A 23 1.27 11.30 -12.21
N LYS A 24 0.55 10.74 -13.20
CA LYS A 24 -0.34 9.58 -12.98
C LYS A 24 0.45 8.35 -12.55
N ALA A 25 1.60 8.07 -13.18
CA ALA A 25 2.44 6.94 -12.83
C ALA A 25 3.01 7.06 -11.41
N GLU A 26 3.45 8.26 -11.03
CA GLU A 26 3.93 8.54 -9.66
C GLU A 26 2.82 8.35 -8.63
N TYR A 27 1.63 8.90 -8.89
CA TYR A 27 0.46 8.68 -8.04
C TYR A 27 0.14 7.19 -7.87
N MET A 28 0.13 6.43 -8.97
CA MET A 28 -0.14 4.99 -8.93
C MET A 28 0.96 4.21 -8.18
N ARG A 29 2.23 4.62 -8.27
CA ARG A 29 3.32 4.02 -7.48
C ARG A 29 3.11 4.26 -5.99
N LYS A 30 2.82 5.51 -5.58
CA LYS A 30 2.54 5.86 -4.18
C LYS A 30 1.32 5.11 -3.65
N PHE A 31 0.25 5.05 -4.44
CA PHE A 31 -0.96 4.33 -4.08
C PHE A 31 -0.71 2.83 -3.86
N ARG A 32 0.03 2.17 -4.77
CA ARG A 32 0.40 0.75 -4.63
C ARG A 32 1.29 0.50 -3.41
N ALA A 33 2.30 1.34 -3.19
CA ALA A 33 3.16 1.22 -2.02
C ALA A 33 2.38 1.35 -0.69
N ASN A 34 1.40 2.26 -0.64
CA ASN A 34 0.52 2.37 0.52
C ASN A 34 -0.38 1.13 0.68
N ALA A 35 -0.94 0.61 -0.41
CA ALA A 35 -1.74 -0.62 -0.38
C ALA A 35 -0.93 -1.83 0.07
N ASP A 36 0.33 -1.96 -0.38
CA ASP A 36 1.25 -3.02 0.03
C ASP A 36 1.58 -2.91 1.53
N ARG A 37 1.79 -1.69 2.04
CA ARG A 37 2.01 -1.44 3.47
C ARG A 37 0.78 -1.83 4.29
N GLU A 38 -0.41 -1.44 3.87
CA GLU A 38 -1.66 -1.79 4.55
C GLU A 38 -1.91 -3.31 4.53
N ALA A 39 -1.61 -3.98 3.41
CA ALA A 39 -1.70 -5.43 3.30
C ALA A 39 -0.72 -6.13 4.25
N ALA A 40 0.51 -5.63 4.37
CA ALA A 40 1.49 -6.15 5.33
C ALA A 40 1.02 -5.97 6.78
N GLU A 41 0.47 -4.82 7.14
CA GLU A 41 -0.10 -4.57 8.47
C GLU A 41 -1.23 -5.56 8.81
N ARG A 42 -2.16 -5.78 7.86
CA ARG A 42 -3.25 -6.76 8.03
C ARG A 42 -2.72 -8.17 8.22
N LEU A 43 -1.71 -8.56 7.45
CA LEU A 43 -1.08 -9.88 7.56
C LEU A 43 -0.42 -10.05 8.94
N VAL A 44 0.36 -9.07 9.39
CA VAL A 44 0.98 -9.08 10.73
C VAL A 44 -0.08 -9.24 11.82
N ASN A 45 -1.16 -8.46 11.76
CA ASN A 45 -2.25 -8.56 12.74
C ASN A 45 -2.90 -9.95 12.74
N SER A 46 -3.20 -10.50 11.56
CA SER A 46 -3.79 -11.83 11.43
C SER A 46 -2.87 -12.94 11.98
N LEU A 47 -1.56 -12.85 11.73
CA LEU A 47 -0.57 -13.80 12.27
C LEU A 47 -0.49 -13.70 13.80
N LEU A 48 -0.50 -12.48 14.34
CA LEU A 48 -0.50 -12.29 15.80
C LEU A 48 -1.80 -12.78 16.45
N GLU A 49 -2.95 -12.67 15.79
CA GLU A 49 -4.23 -13.21 16.26
C GLU A 49 -4.22 -14.74 16.31
N GLN A 50 -3.66 -15.38 15.28
CA GLN A 50 -3.49 -16.83 15.20
C GLN A 50 -2.37 -17.35 16.12
N GLY A 51 -1.56 -16.45 16.68
CA GLY A 51 -0.47 -16.78 17.60
C GLY A 51 0.84 -17.16 16.92
N PHE A 52 1.00 -16.91 15.62
CA PHE A 52 2.25 -17.08 14.86
C PHE A 52 3.14 -15.85 14.99
N GLU A 53 3.63 -15.60 16.20
CA GLU A 53 4.30 -14.33 16.54
C GLU A 53 5.69 -14.18 15.90
N ASP A 54 6.44 -15.27 15.73
CA ASP A 54 7.74 -15.27 15.05
C ASP A 54 7.57 -14.90 13.56
N TRP A 55 6.58 -15.48 12.89
CA TRP A 55 6.27 -15.14 11.49
C TRP A 55 5.73 -13.71 11.37
N ALA A 56 4.92 -13.26 12.33
CA ALA A 56 4.47 -11.88 12.37
C ALA A 56 5.65 -10.89 12.53
N PHE A 57 6.67 -11.27 13.31
CA PHE A 57 7.87 -10.48 13.50
C PHE A 57 8.71 -10.38 12.21
N ASP A 58 8.93 -11.50 11.51
CA ASP A 58 9.68 -11.52 10.25
C ASP A 58 8.98 -10.65 9.18
N VAL A 59 7.65 -10.79 9.04
CA VAL A 59 6.85 -9.98 8.10
C VAL A 59 6.89 -8.50 8.47
N ALA A 60 6.82 -8.17 9.77
CA ALA A 60 6.95 -6.79 10.23
C ALA A 60 8.35 -6.23 9.93
N GLN A 61 9.42 -7.02 10.11
CA GLN A 61 10.79 -6.58 9.85
C GLN A 61 11.03 -6.25 8.39
N GLU A 62 10.48 -7.06 7.47
CA GLU A 62 10.66 -6.88 6.04
C GLU A 62 9.74 -5.80 5.44
N ARG A 63 8.47 -5.75 5.87
CA ARG A 63 7.41 -5.04 5.12
C ARG A 63 6.63 -4.00 5.91
N ALA A 64 6.63 -4.09 7.25
CA ALA A 64 5.89 -3.18 8.12
C ALA A 64 6.71 -2.85 9.38
N PRO A 65 7.89 -2.19 9.25
CA PRO A 65 8.82 -2.01 10.36
C PRO A 65 8.26 -1.20 11.53
N HIS A 66 7.25 -0.36 11.29
CA HIS A 66 6.51 0.36 12.33
C HIS A 66 5.71 -0.56 13.26
N MET A 67 5.39 -1.79 12.84
CA MET A 67 4.72 -2.83 13.64
C MET A 67 5.68 -3.68 14.49
N LEU A 68 6.99 -3.38 14.47
CA LEU A 68 7.97 -4.15 15.24
C LEU A 68 7.81 -4.02 16.76
N ILE A 69 7.30 -2.89 17.26
CA ILE A 69 7.10 -2.68 18.70
C ILE A 69 5.94 -3.55 19.21
N THR A 70 4.86 -3.64 18.44
CA THR A 70 3.66 -4.40 18.81
C THR A 70 3.92 -5.90 18.77
N THR A 71 4.60 -6.39 17.73
CA THR A 71 5.04 -7.79 17.60
C THR A 71 5.99 -8.20 18.73
N LYS A 72 7.05 -7.42 19.00
CA LYS A 72 8.01 -7.69 20.09
C LYS A 72 7.36 -7.75 21.48
N ASN A 73 6.40 -6.85 21.74
CA ASN A 73 5.71 -6.83 23.03
C ASN A 73 4.78 -8.04 23.22
N ARG A 74 4.20 -8.59 22.15
CA ARG A 74 3.36 -9.80 22.21
C ARG A 74 4.20 -11.05 22.49
N VAL A 75 5.31 -11.22 21.76
CA VAL A 75 6.30 -12.30 21.97
C VAL A 75 6.79 -12.34 23.41
N ARG A 76 7.14 -11.18 23.98
CA ARG A 76 7.61 -11.09 25.37
C ARG A 76 6.56 -11.48 26.42
N LYS A 77 5.26 -11.28 26.15
CA LYS A 77 4.19 -11.60 27.11
C LYS A 77 3.88 -13.09 27.20
N ARG A 78 4.25 -13.88 26.19
CA ARG A 78 4.02 -15.33 26.16
C ARG A 78 5.16 -16.16 26.77
N LYS A 79 6.37 -15.62 26.83
CA LYS A 79 7.51 -16.23 27.53
C LYS A 79 7.41 -16.02 29.03
#